data_AF-A0A933ESM5-F1
#
_entry.id   AF-A0A933ESM5-F1
#
_cell.length_a   1.000
_cell.length_b   1.000
_cell.length_c   1.000
_cell.angle_alpha   90.00
_cell.angle_beta   90.00
_cell.angle_gamma   90.00
#
_symmetry.space_group_name_H-M   'P 1'
#
loop_
_entity.id
_entity.type
_entity.pdbx_description
1 polymer ?
#
loop_
_entity_poly.entity_id
_entity_poly.type
_entity_poly.pdbx_seq_one_letter_code
_entity_poly.pdbx_strand_id
1 'polypeptide(L)'
;MKTANSFWRVGIVLVLLAVAFVPAGPVQAEPAGPLGTRWEESESGWNGVWIRRGETNTFDATWTQGGSTVNATLTITINGNQVSVNRPNASDGNNCTYTGTLDASGTNVTGTYSCTRYPGPYPWSARIIGATPPASPPAAPAPAPPTTPPDGRDTQAPILPSPADAASTKISDAVQVLLADIQAKSEGVGQSGGMSPEEFQAYLLDQQTRLDLVRTMLDAIEGEIRSFQRP
;
A
#
# COMPACT_ATOMS: atom_id res chain seq x y z
N MET A 1 63.55 27.67 -25.69
CA MET A 1 62.53 27.33 -26.71
C MET A 1 61.15 27.40 -26.07
N LYS A 2 60.14 27.72 -26.87
CA LYS A 2 58.86 28.36 -26.56
C LYS A 2 57.86 27.54 -25.70
N THR A 3 57.04 28.31 -25.00
CA THR A 3 55.85 28.04 -24.18
C THR A 3 54.72 27.29 -24.93
N ALA A 4 53.98 26.40 -24.24
CA ALA A 4 52.67 25.87 -24.63
C ALA A 4 51.82 25.66 -23.34
N ASN A 5 50.87 26.54 -23.00
CA ASN A 5 49.42 26.53 -23.34
C ASN A 5 48.77 25.17 -22.99
N SER A 6 48.07 24.95 -21.87
CA SER A 6 46.88 25.62 -21.31
C SER A 6 45.71 25.70 -22.29
N PHE A 7 44.95 24.62 -22.46
CA PHE A 7 43.57 24.60 -23.01
C PHE A 7 42.95 23.20 -22.83
N TRP A 8 42.32 22.92 -21.69
CA TRP A 8 41.33 21.83 -21.54
C TRP A 8 40.27 22.26 -20.51
N ARG A 9 39.36 23.13 -20.94
CA ARG A 9 38.03 23.31 -20.34
C ARG A 9 37.07 23.62 -21.48
N VAL A 10 35.83 23.14 -21.32
CA VAL A 10 34.64 23.37 -22.15
C VAL A 10 34.46 22.37 -23.30
N GLY A 11 33.50 21.45 -23.13
CA GLY A 11 33.01 20.62 -24.23
C GLY A 11 32.28 19.33 -23.84
N ILE A 12 31.26 19.37 -22.98
CA ILE A 12 30.25 18.28 -22.90
C ILE A 12 28.89 18.86 -23.30
N VAL A 13 28.70 18.84 -24.62
CA VAL A 13 27.49 18.58 -25.41
C VAL A 13 26.14 18.66 -24.67
N LEU A 14 25.37 19.70 -25.03
CA LEU A 14 23.91 19.75 -24.94
C LEU A 14 23.30 18.52 -25.62
N VAL A 15 22.57 17.70 -24.86
CA VAL A 15 21.63 16.71 -25.42
C VAL A 15 20.26 17.40 -25.51
N LEU A 16 19.86 17.77 -26.73
CA LEU A 16 18.52 18.24 -27.05
C LEU A 16 17.51 17.10 -26.88
N LEU A 17 16.73 17.14 -25.80
CA LEU A 17 15.55 16.30 -25.63
C LEU A 17 14.39 16.87 -26.47
N ALA A 18 14.11 16.24 -27.60
CA ALA A 18 12.82 16.36 -28.25
C ALA A 18 11.83 15.45 -27.52
N VAL A 19 11.09 16.00 -26.55
CA VAL A 19 9.96 15.29 -25.92
C VAL A 19 8.80 15.34 -26.91
N ALA A 20 8.55 14.23 -27.59
CA ALA A 20 7.33 14.07 -28.36
C ALA A 20 6.12 14.14 -27.40
N PHE A 21 5.25 15.12 -27.63
CA PHE A 21 3.96 15.23 -26.96
C PHE A 21 3.09 14.04 -27.44
N VAL A 22 3.08 12.94 -26.68
CA VAL A 22 2.09 11.88 -26.86
C VAL A 22 0.78 12.44 -26.30
N PRO A 23 -0.29 12.56 -27.11
CA PRO A 23 -1.59 12.96 -26.58
C PRO A 23 -2.01 11.89 -25.57
N ALA A 24 -2.19 12.30 -24.31
CA ALA A 24 -2.76 11.44 -23.29
C ALA A 24 -4.14 10.99 -23.79
N GLY A 25 -4.26 9.71 -24.15
CA GLY A 25 -5.56 9.10 -24.36
C GLY A 25 -6.40 9.25 -23.09
N PRO A 26 -7.74 9.10 -23.17
CA PRO A 26 -8.56 9.10 -21.97
C PRO A 26 -8.03 8.03 -21.01
N VAL A 27 -7.49 8.48 -19.87
CA VAL A 27 -7.06 7.59 -18.80
C VAL A 27 -8.31 6.88 -18.31
N GLN A 28 -8.51 5.64 -18.74
CA GLN A 28 -9.52 4.78 -18.15
C GLN A 28 -9.08 4.57 -16.71
N ALA A 29 -9.87 5.08 -15.76
CA ALA A 29 -9.62 4.89 -14.34
C ALA A 29 -9.51 3.38 -14.10
N GLU A 30 -8.34 2.92 -13.66
CA GLU A 30 -8.18 1.53 -13.29
C GLU A 30 -9.16 1.17 -12.16
N PRO A 31 -9.69 -0.07 -12.16
CA PRO A 31 -10.58 -0.52 -11.11
C PRO A 31 -9.88 -0.36 -9.76
N ALA A 32 -10.49 0.37 -8.82
CA ALA A 32 -9.92 0.72 -7.53
C ALA A 32 -9.71 -0.48 -6.57
N GLY A 33 -9.72 -1.72 -7.07
CA GLY A 33 -9.56 -2.93 -6.26
C GLY A 33 -10.69 -3.11 -5.24
N PRO A 34 -10.47 -3.97 -4.22
CA PRO A 34 -11.50 -4.32 -3.23
C PRO A 34 -11.78 -3.19 -2.22
N LEU A 35 -10.86 -2.24 -2.07
CA LEU A 35 -11.01 -1.11 -1.16
C LEU A 35 -11.92 0.00 -1.70
N GLY A 36 -12.20 0.00 -3.01
CA GLY A 36 -12.95 1.07 -3.66
C GLY A 36 -12.27 2.44 -3.53
N THR A 37 -13.05 3.50 -3.68
CA THR A 37 -12.60 4.90 -3.62
C THR A 37 -13.19 5.68 -2.45
N ARG A 38 -14.33 5.22 -1.91
CA ARG A 38 -15.02 5.87 -0.79
C ARG A 38 -15.74 4.85 0.07
N TRP A 39 -15.74 5.07 1.39
CA TRP A 39 -16.54 4.31 2.35
C TRP A 39 -17.54 5.26 3.00
N GLU A 40 -18.79 4.81 3.09
CA GLU A 40 -19.86 5.48 3.84
C GLU A 40 -20.11 4.67 5.10
N GLU A 41 -19.75 5.21 6.25
CA GLU A 41 -19.69 4.51 7.53
C GLU A 41 -20.72 5.06 8.53
N SER A 42 -21.15 4.22 9.47
CA SER A 42 -22.04 4.59 10.57
C SER A 42 -21.64 3.88 11.88
N GLU A 43 -21.42 4.67 12.94
CA GLU A 43 -21.11 4.21 14.31
C GLU A 43 -21.85 5.06 15.35
N SER A 44 -22.57 4.46 16.31
CA SER A 44 -23.13 5.19 17.48
C SER A 44 -23.84 6.52 17.17
N GLY A 45 -24.51 6.62 16.02
CA GLY A 45 -25.19 7.83 15.54
C GLY A 45 -24.30 8.87 14.82
N TRP A 46 -23.01 8.59 14.65
CA TRP A 46 -22.10 9.27 13.74
C TRP A 46 -22.23 8.70 12.34
N ASN A 47 -22.06 9.57 11.34
CA ASN A 47 -21.95 9.19 9.94
C ASN A 47 -20.56 9.57 9.44
N GLY A 48 -19.79 8.58 8.99
CA GLY A 48 -18.46 8.70 8.43
C GLY A 48 -18.46 8.74 6.90
N VAL A 49 -17.63 9.58 6.32
CA VAL A 49 -17.23 9.51 4.90
C VAL A 49 -15.72 9.40 4.85
N TRP A 50 -15.22 8.29 4.29
CA TRP A 50 -13.79 8.03 4.17
C TRP A 50 -13.40 7.98 2.71
N ILE A 51 -12.51 8.86 2.27
CA ILE A 51 -12.08 9.00 0.88
C ILE A 51 -10.68 8.45 0.72
N ARG A 52 -10.49 7.53 -0.21
CA ARG A 52 -9.19 6.89 -0.45
C ARG A 52 -8.21 7.86 -1.12
N ARG A 53 -6.96 7.82 -0.70
CA ARG A 53 -5.87 8.54 -1.35
C ARG A 53 -5.28 7.67 -2.46
N GLY A 54 -5.64 7.96 -3.71
CA GLY A 54 -5.17 7.20 -4.87
C GLY A 54 -5.44 5.71 -4.73
N GLU A 55 -4.42 4.89 -4.98
CA GLU A 55 -4.48 3.42 -4.85
C GLU A 55 -3.91 2.89 -3.52
N THR A 56 -3.70 3.76 -2.53
CA THR A 56 -3.10 3.39 -1.25
C THR A 56 -4.13 2.79 -0.27
N ASN A 57 -3.67 2.20 0.83
CA ASN A 57 -4.56 1.76 1.92
C ASN A 57 -4.98 2.92 2.85
N THR A 58 -4.68 4.15 2.47
CA THR A 58 -4.85 5.35 3.30
C THR A 58 -6.11 6.11 2.91
N PHE A 59 -6.89 6.52 3.90
CA PHE A 59 -8.13 7.25 3.69
C PHE A 59 -8.17 8.53 4.53
N ASP A 60 -8.70 9.60 3.94
CA ASP A 60 -9.12 10.79 4.67
C ASP A 60 -10.56 10.63 5.13
N ALA A 61 -10.76 10.70 6.44
CA ALA A 61 -12.03 10.39 7.06
C ALA A 61 -12.62 11.60 7.79
N THR A 62 -13.92 11.80 7.59
CA THR A 62 -14.71 12.80 8.30
C THR A 62 -15.95 12.14 8.89
N TRP A 63 -16.16 12.26 10.19
CA TRP A 63 -17.38 11.85 10.88
C TRP A 63 -18.20 13.05 11.29
N THR A 64 -19.53 12.95 11.18
CA THR A 64 -20.46 13.99 11.59
C THR A 64 -21.57 13.45 12.49
N GLN A 65 -21.88 14.18 13.57
CA GLN A 65 -23.00 13.90 14.47
C GLN A 65 -23.52 15.18 15.10
N GLY A 66 -24.80 15.52 14.88
CA GLY A 66 -25.46 16.62 15.59
C GLY A 66 -24.73 17.97 15.50
N GLY A 67 -24.06 18.26 14.38
CA GLY A 67 -23.26 19.48 14.17
C GLY A 67 -21.79 19.39 14.61
N SER A 68 -21.38 18.30 15.25
CA SER A 68 -19.97 18.01 15.54
C SER A 68 -19.30 17.32 14.35
N THR A 69 -18.02 17.61 14.14
CA THR A 69 -17.21 17.01 13.09
C THR A 69 -15.88 16.52 13.66
N VAL A 70 -15.49 15.29 13.33
CA VAL A 70 -14.19 14.70 13.64
C VAL A 70 -13.49 14.34 12.34
N ASN A 71 -12.19 14.61 12.23
CA ASN A 71 -11.37 14.26 11.08
C ASN A 71 -10.20 13.38 11.51
N ALA A 72 -9.80 12.43 10.64
CA ALA A 72 -8.60 11.63 10.83
C ALA A 72 -8.08 11.09 9.49
N THR A 73 -6.85 10.59 9.48
CA THR A 73 -6.35 9.72 8.43
C THR A 73 -6.40 8.27 8.91
N LEU A 74 -6.96 7.38 8.10
CA LEU A 74 -7.13 5.96 8.39
C LEU A 74 -6.18 5.12 7.55
N THR A 75 -5.83 3.94 8.07
CA THR A 75 -5.30 2.85 7.25
C THR A 75 -6.28 1.68 7.28
N ILE A 76 -6.67 1.18 6.11
CA ILE A 76 -7.62 0.08 5.94
C ILE A 76 -6.95 -1.11 5.25
N THR A 77 -7.12 -2.30 5.80
CA THR A 77 -6.67 -3.56 5.20
C THR A 77 -7.83 -4.53 5.05
N ILE A 78 -7.94 -5.17 3.89
CA ILE A 78 -8.87 -6.27 3.61
C ILE A 78 -8.05 -7.54 3.36
N ASN A 79 -8.26 -8.57 4.17
CA ASN A 79 -7.66 -9.90 4.02
C ASN A 79 -8.76 -10.96 3.89
N GLY A 80 -9.03 -11.41 2.67
CA GLY A 80 -10.22 -12.23 2.40
C GLY A 80 -11.50 -11.43 2.69
N ASN A 81 -12.35 -11.94 3.59
CA ASN A 81 -13.53 -11.21 4.06
C ASN A 81 -13.27 -10.39 5.32
N GLN A 82 -12.07 -10.43 5.91
CA GLN A 82 -11.76 -9.73 7.16
C GLN A 82 -11.27 -8.31 6.86
N VAL A 83 -11.83 -7.34 7.58
CA VAL A 83 -11.49 -5.92 7.49
C VAL A 83 -10.84 -5.47 8.80
N SER A 84 -9.75 -4.73 8.69
CA SER A 84 -9.14 -4.00 9.81
C SER A 84 -8.96 -2.54 9.44
N VAL A 85 -9.33 -1.64 10.36
CA VAL A 85 -9.10 -0.20 10.22
C VAL A 85 -8.35 0.30 11.44
N ASN A 86 -7.32 1.11 11.21
CA ASN A 86 -6.61 1.85 12.25
C ASN A 86 -6.87 3.34 12.09
N ARG A 87 -7.34 3.99 13.16
CA ARG A 87 -7.58 5.44 13.24
C ARG A 87 -6.64 6.09 14.25
N PRO A 88 -5.42 6.46 13.84
CA PRO A 88 -4.52 7.25 14.68
C PRO A 88 -4.82 8.75 14.57
N ASN A 89 -4.42 9.50 15.60
CA ASN A 89 -4.34 10.96 15.62
C ASN A 89 -5.62 11.68 15.16
N ALA A 90 -6.77 11.18 15.58
CA ALA A 90 -8.05 11.83 15.29
C ALA A 90 -8.09 13.24 15.90
N SER A 91 -8.80 14.17 15.26
CA SER A 91 -8.85 15.58 15.67
C SER A 91 -9.44 15.81 17.08
N ASP A 92 -10.23 14.87 17.58
CA ASP A 92 -10.77 14.87 18.94
C ASP A 92 -9.80 14.25 19.97
N GLY A 93 -8.67 13.71 19.51
CA GLY A 93 -7.66 12.99 20.28
C GLY A 93 -8.10 11.59 20.73
N ASN A 94 -9.11 11.00 20.07
CA ASN A 94 -9.60 9.66 20.36
C ASN A 94 -9.25 8.68 19.23
N ASN A 95 -8.24 7.86 19.48
CA ASN A 95 -7.75 6.88 18.50
C ASN A 95 -8.58 5.61 18.60
N CYS A 96 -8.91 5.01 17.47
CA CYS A 96 -9.77 3.84 17.44
C CYS A 96 -9.24 2.75 16.52
N THR A 97 -9.58 1.51 16.83
CA THR A 97 -9.35 0.35 15.98
C THR A 97 -10.69 -0.28 15.65
N TYR A 98 -10.84 -0.69 14.39
CA TYR A 98 -12.05 -1.33 13.89
C TYR A 98 -11.69 -2.71 13.35
N THR A 99 -12.59 -3.66 13.58
CA THR A 99 -12.62 -4.95 12.92
C THR A 99 -13.98 -5.14 12.29
N GLY A 100 -14.03 -5.79 11.13
CA GLY A 100 -15.28 -6.08 10.46
C GLY A 100 -15.15 -7.22 9.47
N THR A 101 -16.29 -7.59 8.90
CA THR A 101 -16.39 -8.64 7.89
C THR A 101 -17.16 -8.12 6.69
N LEU A 102 -16.64 -8.38 5.50
CA LEU A 102 -17.30 -8.12 4.22
C LEU A 102 -18.43 -9.13 4.01
N ASP A 103 -19.54 -8.65 3.45
CA ASP A 103 -20.59 -9.50 2.93
C ASP A 103 -20.15 -10.23 1.64
N ALA A 104 -21.01 -11.11 1.14
CA ALA A 104 -20.74 -11.90 -0.05
C ALA A 104 -20.58 -11.05 -1.32
N SER A 105 -21.13 -9.84 -1.37
CA SER A 105 -20.93 -8.93 -2.51
C SER A 105 -19.60 -8.16 -2.43
N GLY A 106 -18.91 -8.21 -1.29
CA GLY A 106 -17.68 -7.46 -1.05
C GLY A 106 -17.93 -5.94 -1.00
N THR A 107 -19.15 -5.50 -0.71
CA THR A 107 -19.54 -4.08 -0.77
C THR A 107 -19.99 -3.55 0.59
N ASN A 108 -20.48 -4.40 1.48
CA ASN A 108 -20.91 -3.98 2.81
C ASN A 108 -20.02 -4.62 3.87
N VAL A 109 -19.68 -3.83 4.89
CA VAL A 109 -18.87 -4.25 6.04
C VAL A 109 -19.72 -4.08 7.30
N THR A 110 -19.70 -5.09 8.16
CA THR A 110 -20.27 -5.00 9.52
C THR A 110 -19.24 -5.45 10.53
N GLY A 111 -19.18 -4.82 11.70
CA GLY A 111 -18.12 -5.13 12.65
C GLY A 111 -18.24 -4.45 14.01
N THR A 112 -17.12 -4.45 14.73
CA THR A 112 -16.98 -3.73 16.01
C THR A 112 -15.75 -2.83 16.03
N TYR A 113 -15.80 -1.80 16.87
CA TYR A 113 -14.69 -0.86 17.08
C TYR A 113 -14.43 -0.64 18.57
N SER A 114 -13.21 -0.20 18.88
CA SER A 114 -12.77 0.17 20.22
C SER A 114 -11.90 1.41 20.16
N CYS A 115 -12.06 2.33 21.11
CA CYS A 115 -11.34 3.58 21.14
C CYS A 115 -10.52 3.76 22.43
N THR A 116 -9.51 4.62 22.40
CA THR A 116 -8.65 4.88 23.57
C THR A 116 -9.41 5.52 24.72
N ARG A 117 -10.33 6.45 24.46
CA ARG A 117 -11.15 7.09 25.51
C ARG A 117 -12.40 6.30 25.87
N TYR A 118 -12.92 5.53 24.91
CA TYR A 118 -14.13 4.73 25.05
C TYR A 118 -13.83 3.30 24.59
N PRO A 119 -13.27 2.46 25.48
CA PRO A 119 -12.93 1.10 25.12
C PRO A 119 -14.19 0.29 24.80
N GLY A 120 -14.18 -0.36 23.62
CA GLY A 120 -15.29 -1.16 23.09
C GLY A 120 -15.24 -2.64 23.50
N PRO A 121 -16.10 -3.49 22.89
CA PRO A 121 -16.56 -3.36 21.50
C PRO A 121 -17.90 -2.62 21.32
N TYR A 122 -17.97 -1.74 20.31
CA TYR A 122 -19.18 -1.07 19.85
C TYR A 122 -19.46 -1.41 18.38
N PRO A 123 -20.73 -1.51 17.93
CA PRO A 123 -21.06 -1.87 16.56
C PRO A 123 -20.78 -0.72 15.58
N TRP A 124 -20.31 -1.07 14.38
CA TRP A 124 -20.22 -0.16 13.23
C TRP A 124 -20.56 -0.90 11.94
N SER A 125 -20.84 -0.15 10.88
CA SER A 125 -21.04 -0.67 9.54
C SER A 125 -20.60 0.32 8.48
N ALA A 126 -20.21 -0.16 7.31
CA ALA A 126 -19.87 0.70 6.17
C ALA A 126 -20.30 0.10 4.83
N ARG A 127 -20.53 0.97 3.84
CA ARG A 127 -20.71 0.62 2.43
C ARG A 127 -19.55 1.15 1.60
N ILE A 128 -18.96 0.30 0.78
CA ILE A 128 -17.83 0.59 -0.08
C ILE A 128 -18.34 1.03 -1.47
N ILE A 129 -17.85 2.17 -1.95
CA ILE A 129 -18.19 2.75 -3.24
C ILE A 129 -16.99 2.63 -4.18
N GLY A 130 -17.26 2.21 -5.42
CA GLY A 130 -16.22 2.01 -6.43
C GLY A 130 -15.36 0.76 -6.19
N ALA A 131 -15.76 -0.13 -5.28
CA ALA A 131 -15.13 -1.43 -5.14
C ALA A 131 -15.36 -2.25 -6.40
N THR A 132 -14.28 -2.82 -6.89
CA THR A 132 -14.35 -3.95 -7.82
C THR A 132 -14.31 -5.20 -6.97
N PRO A 133 -15.30 -6.11 -7.07
CA PRO A 133 -15.20 -7.40 -6.41
C PRO A 133 -13.84 -8.01 -6.76
N PRO A 134 -13.12 -8.59 -5.78
CA PRO A 134 -11.93 -9.35 -6.12
C PRO A 134 -12.34 -10.34 -7.20
N ALA A 135 -11.62 -10.33 -8.33
CA ALA A 135 -11.91 -11.24 -9.42
C ALA A 135 -12.09 -12.62 -8.80
N SER A 136 -13.25 -13.25 -9.05
CA SER A 136 -13.49 -14.59 -8.54
C SER A 136 -12.23 -15.41 -8.86
N PRO A 137 -11.66 -16.15 -7.90
CA PRO A 137 -10.54 -17.02 -8.20
C PRO A 137 -10.89 -17.75 -9.49
N PRO A 138 -9.99 -17.80 -10.50
CA PRO A 138 -10.26 -18.52 -11.73
C PRO A 138 -10.89 -19.85 -11.32
N ALA A 139 -12.11 -20.11 -11.78
CA ALA A 139 -12.83 -21.33 -11.42
C ALA A 139 -11.81 -22.46 -11.53
N ALA A 140 -11.54 -23.15 -10.42
CA ALA A 140 -10.52 -24.19 -10.40
C ALA A 140 -10.72 -25.02 -11.67
N PRO A 141 -9.69 -25.22 -12.51
CA PRO A 141 -9.85 -25.90 -13.79
C PRO A 141 -10.68 -27.15 -13.50
N ALA A 142 -11.78 -27.30 -14.24
CA ALA A 142 -12.69 -28.43 -14.05
C ALA A 142 -11.81 -29.68 -13.91
N PRO A 143 -11.99 -30.48 -12.85
CA PRO A 143 -11.10 -31.62 -12.59
C PRO A 143 -10.95 -32.37 -13.90
N ALA A 144 -9.70 -32.56 -14.34
CA ALA A 144 -9.43 -33.28 -15.58
C ALA A 144 -10.27 -34.57 -15.55
N PRO A 145 -10.90 -34.96 -16.69
CA PRO A 145 -11.65 -36.20 -16.74
C PRO A 145 -10.79 -37.32 -16.14
N PRO A 146 -11.34 -38.18 -15.27
CA PRO A 146 -10.56 -39.12 -14.49
C PRO A 146 -9.67 -39.93 -15.42
N THR A 147 -8.39 -39.60 -15.45
CA THR A 147 -7.38 -40.44 -16.09
C THR A 147 -7.32 -41.70 -15.25
N THR A 148 -7.43 -42.85 -15.93
CA THR A 148 -7.28 -44.19 -15.37
C THR A 148 -6.19 -44.24 -14.30
N PRO A 149 -6.40 -44.96 -13.18
CA PRO A 149 -5.47 -44.96 -12.05
C PRO A 149 -4.06 -45.37 -12.50
N PRO A 150 -3.02 -44.56 -12.26
CA PRO A 150 -1.67 -45.06 -12.21
C PRO A 150 -1.55 -45.93 -10.97
N ASP A 151 -0.94 -47.10 -11.14
CA ASP A 151 -0.58 -48.03 -10.07
C ASP A 151 0.04 -47.30 -8.88
N GLY A 152 -0.40 -47.71 -7.69
CA GLY A 152 0.02 -47.12 -6.43
C GLY A 152 1.53 -47.15 -6.26
N ARG A 153 2.10 -45.98 -5.96
CA ARG A 153 3.15 -45.75 -4.97
C ARG A 153 3.39 -44.25 -4.82
N ASP A 154 3.80 -43.91 -3.59
CA ASP A 154 4.39 -42.65 -3.16
C ASP A 154 3.41 -41.57 -2.66
N THR A 155 2.94 -41.80 -1.44
CA THR A 155 2.54 -40.77 -0.48
C THR A 155 3.75 -39.87 -0.19
N GLN A 156 3.99 -38.84 -1.01
CA GLN A 156 5.00 -37.84 -0.70
C GLN A 156 4.41 -36.82 0.28
N ALA A 157 5.02 -36.74 1.47
CA ALA A 157 4.63 -35.79 2.50
C ALA A 157 4.73 -34.34 1.98
N PRO A 158 3.87 -33.41 2.46
CA PRO A 158 3.94 -32.00 2.09
C PRO A 158 5.35 -31.47 2.36
N ILE A 159 6.01 -31.00 1.31
CA ILE A 159 7.30 -30.31 1.43
C ILE A 159 7.00 -28.99 2.13
N LEU A 160 7.35 -28.90 3.41
CA LEU A 160 7.32 -27.63 4.13
C LEU A 160 8.24 -26.64 3.39
N PRO A 161 7.80 -25.38 3.18
CA PRO A 161 8.62 -24.38 2.53
C PRO A 161 9.95 -24.28 3.27
N SER A 162 11.05 -24.17 2.50
CA SER A 162 12.35 -23.97 3.10
C SER A 162 12.31 -22.68 3.95
N PRO A 163 13.02 -22.61 5.08
CA PRO A 163 13.20 -21.36 5.83
C PRO A 163 13.66 -20.19 4.94
N ALA A 164 14.39 -20.48 3.85
CA ALA A 164 14.79 -19.51 2.83
C ALA A 164 13.61 -18.91 2.04
N ASP A 165 12.61 -19.73 1.69
CA ASP A 165 11.44 -19.28 0.92
C ASP A 165 10.53 -18.38 1.76
N ALA A 166 10.38 -18.73 3.05
CA ALA A 166 9.61 -17.93 4.00
C ALA A 166 10.28 -16.57 4.31
N ALA A 167 11.61 -16.53 4.37
CA ALA A 167 12.36 -15.29 4.53
C ALA A 167 12.28 -14.41 3.28
N SER A 168 12.43 -14.99 2.09
CA SER A 168 12.33 -14.29 0.81
C SER A 168 10.98 -13.60 0.61
N THR A 169 9.88 -14.27 1.00
CA THR A 169 8.53 -13.71 0.90
C THR A 169 8.34 -12.48 1.79
N LYS A 170 8.75 -12.56 3.06
CA LYS A 170 8.63 -11.44 4.00
C LYS A 170 9.44 -10.21 3.59
N ILE A 171 10.60 -10.44 2.97
CA ILE A 171 11.46 -9.38 2.44
C ILE A 171 10.80 -8.71 1.23
N SER A 172 10.26 -9.50 0.30
CA SER A 172 9.54 -8.98 -0.86
C SER A 172 8.37 -8.10 -0.43
N ASP A 173 7.58 -8.53 0.56
CA ASP A 173 6.45 -7.76 1.07
C ASP A 173 6.89 -6.44 1.69
N ALA A 174 7.96 -6.44 2.50
CA ALA A 174 8.49 -5.23 3.12
C ALA A 174 9.02 -4.22 2.09
N VAL A 175 9.69 -4.69 1.04
CA VAL A 175 10.18 -3.85 -0.06
C VAL A 175 9.01 -3.24 -0.83
N GLN A 176 7.96 -4.01 -1.11
CA GLN A 176 6.77 -3.53 -1.83
C GLN A 176 6.01 -2.46 -1.03
N VAL A 177 5.83 -2.65 0.28
CA VAL A 177 5.21 -1.64 1.16
C VAL A 177 6.00 -0.32 1.13
N LEU A 178 7.33 -0.41 1.12
CA LEU A 178 8.19 0.76 1.18
C LEU A 178 8.26 1.48 -0.18
N LEU A 179 8.25 0.74 -1.29
CA LEU A 179 8.11 1.28 -2.64
C LEU A 179 6.78 2.02 -2.82
N ALA A 180 5.67 1.44 -2.35
CA ALA A 180 4.35 2.04 -2.45
C ALA A 180 4.27 3.37 -1.68
N ASP A 181 4.88 3.46 -0.50
CA ASP A 181 4.91 4.71 0.28
C ASP A 181 5.87 5.76 -0.31
N ILE A 182 6.97 5.36 -0.95
CA ILE A 182 7.82 6.30 -1.73
C ILE A 182 7.03 6.85 -2.92
N GLN A 183 6.34 5.98 -3.67
CA GLN A 183 5.57 6.38 -4.84
C GLN A 183 4.44 7.34 -4.47
N ALA A 184 3.61 7.00 -3.48
CA ALA A 184 2.52 7.84 -2.99
C ALA A 184 2.98 9.24 -2.55
N LYS A 185 4.17 9.34 -1.93
CA LYS A 185 4.73 10.63 -1.51
C LYS A 185 5.30 11.44 -2.68
N SER A 186 5.95 10.79 -3.63
CA SER A 186 6.49 11.46 -4.82
C SER A 186 5.42 12.07 -5.72
N GLU A 187 4.25 11.42 -5.83
CA GLU A 187 3.10 11.93 -6.58
C GLU A 187 2.50 13.20 -5.92
N GLY A 188 2.60 13.34 -4.59
CA GLY A 188 2.16 14.52 -3.85
C GLY A 188 3.04 15.76 -4.05
N VAL A 189 4.30 15.59 -4.43
CA VAL A 189 5.24 16.70 -4.66
C VAL A 189 4.88 17.49 -5.93
N GLY A 190 4.28 16.84 -6.92
CA GLY A 190 3.84 17.49 -8.16
C GLY A 190 2.58 18.37 -8.02
N GLN A 191 1.78 18.15 -6.97
CA GLN A 191 0.49 18.84 -6.79
C GLN A 191 0.53 19.99 -5.76
N SER A 192 1.57 20.09 -4.94
CA SER A 192 1.68 21.13 -3.91
C SER A 192 2.45 22.35 -4.43
N GLY A 193 1.75 23.25 -5.13
CA GLY A 193 2.25 24.57 -5.53
C GLY A 193 2.52 25.55 -4.36
N GLY A 194 2.97 25.06 -3.20
CA GLY A 194 3.10 25.86 -1.98
C GLY A 194 4.10 25.36 -0.94
N MET A 195 4.94 24.37 -1.25
CA MET A 195 5.98 23.92 -0.30
C MET A 195 7.11 24.96 -0.24
N SER A 196 7.43 25.42 0.96
CA SER A 196 8.59 26.31 1.18
C SER A 196 9.90 25.54 0.90
N PRO A 197 11.01 26.24 0.58
CA PRO A 197 12.31 25.60 0.38
C PRO A 197 12.77 24.76 1.58
N GLU A 198 12.41 25.15 2.79
CA GLU A 198 12.74 24.42 4.03
C GLU A 198 11.94 23.12 4.16
N GLU A 199 10.64 23.15 3.87
CA GLU A 199 9.79 21.94 3.84
C GLU A 199 10.24 20.97 2.75
N PHE A 200 10.67 21.49 1.60
CA PHE A 200 11.21 20.65 0.53
C PHE A 200 12.54 19.99 0.93
N GLN A 201 13.42 20.71 1.62
CA GLN A 201 14.65 20.12 2.16
C GLN A 201 14.37 19.05 3.22
N ALA A 202 13.41 19.31 4.13
CA ALA A 202 12.99 18.31 5.12
C ALA A 202 12.41 17.07 4.45
N TYR A 203 11.62 17.23 3.39
CA TYR A 203 11.09 16.15 2.58
C TYR A 203 12.20 15.31 1.91
N LEU A 204 13.21 15.94 1.32
CA LEU A 204 14.34 15.24 0.71
C LEU A 204 15.15 14.46 1.74
N LEU A 205 15.35 15.03 2.93
CA LEU A 205 16.06 14.35 4.02
C LEU A 205 15.28 13.13 4.55
N ASP A 206 13.95 13.22 4.64
CA ASP A 206 13.09 12.07 4.93
C ASP A 206 13.25 10.98 3.87
N GLN A 207 13.19 11.33 2.58
CA GLN A 207 13.35 10.34 1.51
C GLN A 207 14.74 9.68 1.54
N GLN A 208 15.80 10.46 1.79
CA GLN A 208 17.16 9.92 1.90
C GLN A 208 17.29 8.95 3.07
N THR A 209 16.74 9.29 4.24
CA THR A 209 16.77 8.43 5.43
C THR A 209 16.09 7.08 5.17
N ARG A 210 14.98 7.11 4.41
CA ARG A 210 14.24 5.89 4.04
C ARG A 210 14.99 5.03 3.04
N LEU A 211 15.66 5.64 2.07
CA LEU A 211 16.54 4.91 1.14
C LEU A 211 17.72 4.26 1.87
N ASP A 212 18.33 4.95 2.84
CA ASP A 212 19.42 4.40 3.64
C ASP A 212 18.95 3.22 4.50
N LEU A 213 17.71 3.26 5.01
CA LEU A 213 17.10 2.12 5.72
C LEU A 213 16.93 0.91 4.79
N VAL A 214 16.40 1.11 3.57
CA VAL A 214 16.25 0.04 2.57
C VAL A 214 17.61 -0.58 2.23
N ARG A 215 18.62 0.26 2.03
CA ARG A 215 19.98 -0.20 1.73
C ARG A 215 20.54 -1.04 2.88
N THR A 216 20.34 -0.60 4.12
CA THR A 216 20.75 -1.35 5.31
C THR A 216 20.05 -2.72 5.39
N MET A 217 18.76 -2.77 5.07
CA MET A 217 18.01 -4.03 5.02
C MET A 217 18.56 -4.96 3.94
N LEU A 218 18.83 -4.45 2.73
CA LEU A 218 19.42 -5.23 1.64
C LEU A 218 20.81 -5.78 2.00
N ASP A 219 21.67 -4.96 2.61
CA ASP A 219 22.99 -5.39 3.06
C ASP A 219 22.91 -6.50 4.13
N ALA A 220 21.95 -6.40 5.06
CA ALA A 220 21.70 -7.45 6.05
C ALA A 220 21.24 -8.77 5.40
N ILE A 221 20.37 -8.69 4.39
CA ILE A 221 19.89 -9.85 3.64
C ILE A 221 21.03 -10.51 2.85
N GLU A 222 21.86 -9.72 2.18
CA GLU A 222 23.05 -10.26 1.50
C GLU A 222 24.00 -10.96 2.49
N GLY A 223 24.15 -10.41 3.70
CA GLY A 223 24.94 -11.02 4.77
C GLY A 223 24.39 -12.39 5.19
N GLU A 224 23.08 -12.49 5.41
CA GLU A 224 22.39 -13.74 5.73
C GLU A 224 22.54 -14.77 4.61
N ILE A 225 22.27 -14.39 3.35
CA ILE A 225 22.42 -15.29 2.19
C ILE A 225 23.84 -15.84 2.08
N ARG A 226 24.86 -14.99 2.26
CA ARG A 226 26.27 -15.43 2.25
C ARG A 226 26.59 -16.38 3.39
N SER A 227 25.91 -16.28 4.53
CA SER A 227 26.11 -17.20 5.66
C SER A 227 25.63 -18.62 5.35
N PHE A 228 24.53 -18.76 4.61
CA PHE A 228 23.99 -20.06 4.18
C PHE A 228 24.80 -20.73 3.06
N GLN A 229 25.62 -19.96 2.32
CA GLN A 229 26.43 -20.48 1.21
C GLN A 229 27.85 -20.91 1.62
N ARG A 230 28.25 -20.73 2.89
CA ARG A 230 29.54 -21.25 3.37
C ARG A 230 29.40 -22.73 3.77
N PRO A 231 30.19 -23.63 3.16
CA PRO A 231 30.20 -25.06 3.51
C PRO A 231 30.80 -25.32 4.89
#